data_AF-A0A383CST9-F1
#
_entry.id   AF-A0A383CST9-F1
#
_cell.length_a   1.000
_cell.length_b   1.000
_cell.length_c   1.000
_cell.angle_alpha   90.00
_cell.angle_beta   90.00
_cell.angle_gamma   90.00
#
_symmetry.space_group_name_H-M   'P 1'
#
loop_
_entity.id
_entity.type
_entity.pdbx_description
1 polymer ?
#
loop_
_entity_poly.entity_id
_entity_poly.type
_entity_poly.pdbx_seq_one_letter_code
_entity_poly.pdbx_strand_id
1 'polypeptide(L)' 'LCLACHMLDGEGAELAPPFDGMGSRIDADRIRRGIIDPGAEIAEGFDHLAGSMPLTIPDLLTARQLELLVDFLAGQGG' A
#
# COMPACT_ATOMS: atom_id res chain seq x y z
N LEU A 1 4.43 7.52 -7.54
CA LEU A 1 5.25 6.91 -6.46
C LEU A 1 4.75 5.51 -6.13
N CYS A 2 3.54 5.35 -5.60
CA CYS A 2 2.97 4.03 -5.26
C CYS A 2 2.87 3.10 -6.48
N LEU A 3 2.39 3.64 -7.62
CA LEU A 3 2.26 2.90 -8.88
C LEU A 3 3.59 2.49 -9.53
N ALA A 4 4.74 2.97 -9.02
CA ALA A 4 6.03 2.51 -9.50
C ALA A 4 6.29 1.03 -9.11
N CYS A 5 5.56 0.52 -8.11
CA CYS A 5 5.70 -0.85 -7.62
C CYS A 5 4.37 -1.60 -7.50
N HIS A 6 3.27 -0.89 -7.24
CA HIS A 6 1.94 -1.48 -7.08
C HIS A 6 1.09 -1.25 -8.33
N MET A 7 0.32 -2.26 -8.72
CA MET A 7 -0.66 -2.12 -9.80
C MET A 7 -2.01 -1.66 -9.28
N LEU A 8 -2.72 -0.87 -10.09
CA LEU A 8 -4.12 -0.52 -9.88
C LEU A 8 -4.83 -0.34 -11.22
N ASP A 9 -5.95 -1.02 -11.42
CA ASP A 9 -6.76 -0.95 -12.65
C ASP A 9 -5.95 -1.14 -13.95
N GLY A 10 -4.92 -1.99 -13.90
CA GLY A 10 -4.00 -2.24 -15.03
C GLY A 10 -2.91 -1.18 -15.24
N GLU A 11 -2.84 -0.15 -14.40
CA GLU A 11 -1.77 0.83 -14.39
C GLU A 11 -0.73 0.55 -13.29
N GLY A 12 0.54 0.84 -13.58
CA GLY A 12 1.65 0.64 -12.64
C GLY A 12 2.47 -0.61 -12.91
N ALA A 13 3.16 -1.11 -11.89
CA ALA A 13 4.01 -2.30 -11.97
C ALA A 13 3.45 -3.43 -11.09
N GLU A 14 3.64 -4.68 -11.52
CA GLU A 14 3.30 -5.90 -10.77
C GLU A 14 4.46 -6.36 -9.85
N LEU A 15 5.22 -5.42 -9.28
CA LEU A 15 6.35 -5.76 -8.42
C LEU A 15 5.90 -6.08 -6.99
N ALA A 16 4.96 -5.31 -6.46
CA ALA A 16 4.44 -5.38 -5.10
C ALA A 16 2.94 -5.78 -5.12
N PRO A 17 2.32 -6.08 -3.96
CA PRO A 17 0.92 -6.50 -3.93
C PRO A 17 0.00 -5.50 -4.65
N PRO A 18 -0.90 -5.92 -5.54
CA PRO A 18 -1.77 -4.99 -6.25
C PRO A 18 -2.70 -4.28 -5.28
N PHE A 19 -3.11 -3.06 -5.63
CA PHE A 19 -4.14 -2.32 -4.90
C PHE A 19 -5.55 -2.80 -5.25
N ASP A 20 -5.74 -3.43 -6.41
CA ASP A 20 -7.02 -4.00 -6.82
C ASP A 20 -7.53 -5.01 -5.79
N GLY A 21 -8.77 -4.81 -5.32
CA GLY A 21 -9.42 -5.64 -4.32
C GLY A 21 -8.75 -5.62 -2.93
N MET A 22 -7.86 -4.67 -2.64
CA MET A 22 -7.14 -4.58 -1.37
C MET A 22 -8.09 -4.43 -0.18
N GLY A 23 -9.14 -3.61 -0.30
CA GLY A 23 -10.16 -3.42 0.73
C GLY A 23 -10.95 -4.68 1.08
N SER A 24 -11.01 -5.64 0.15
CA SER A 24 -11.61 -6.97 0.40
C SER A 24 -10.65 -7.93 1.10
N ARG A 25 -9.34 -7.64 1.11
CA ARG A 25 -8.29 -8.49 1.72
C ARG A 25 -7.87 -8.03 3.10
N ILE A 26 -7.80 -6.71 3.33
CA ILE A 26 -7.28 -6.11 4.56
C ILE A 26 -8.05 -4.85 4.95
N ASP A 27 -8.10 -4.56 6.25
CA ASP A 27 -8.77 -3.37 6.78
C ASP A 27 -7.93 -2.09 6.65
N ALA A 28 -8.59 -0.95 6.83
CA ALA A 28 -7.98 0.38 6.76
C ALA A 28 -6.83 0.57 7.76
N ASP A 29 -6.90 -0.05 8.94
CA ASP A 29 -5.84 0.08 9.95
C ASP A 29 -4.58 -0.66 9.53
N ARG A 30 -4.71 -1.82 8.90
CA ARG A 30 -3.60 -2.57 8.31
C ARG A 30 -2.99 -1.84 7.13
N ILE A 31 -3.81 -1.23 6.27
CA ILE A 31 -3.34 -0.37 5.18
C ILE A 31 -2.55 0.82 5.74
N ARG A 32 -3.09 1.52 6.74
CA ARG A 32 -2.43 2.66 7.38
C ARG A 32 -1.08 2.26 7.99
N ARG A 33 -1.03 1.13 8.71
CA ARG A 33 0.23 0.60 9.25
C ARG A 33 1.24 0.30 8.16
N GLY A 34 0.84 -0.32 7.04
CA GLY A 34 1.74 -0.59 5.92
C GLY A 34 2.31 0.66 5.25
N ILE A 35 1.62 1.80 5.33
CA ILE A 35 2.14 3.08 4.81
C ILE A 35 3.07 3.74 5.82
N ILE A 36 2.71 3.75 7.11
CA ILE A 36 3.49 4.40 8.19
C ILE A 36 4.74 3.61 8.55
N ASP A 37 4.63 2.29 8.58
CA ASP A 37 5.69 1.34 8.91
C ASP A 37 5.73 0.19 7.88
N PRO A 38 6.31 0.44 6.68
CA PRO A 38 6.34 -0.53 5.59
C PRO A 38 7.02 -1.87 5.90
N GLY A 39 7.83 -1.93 6.95
CA GLY A 39 8.55 -3.14 7.37
C GLY A 39 7.84 -3.92 8.48
N ALA A 40 6.77 -3.39 9.08
CA ALA A 40 6.06 -4.03 10.19
C ALA A 40 5.45 -5.38 9.81
N GLU A 41 4.86 -5.46 8.62
CA GLU A 41 4.21 -6.64 8.08
C GLU A 41 4.51 -6.75 6.59
N ILE A 42 5.03 -7.89 6.15
CA ILE A 42 5.24 -8.17 4.72
C ILE A 42 4.07 -9.00 4.20
N ALA A 43 3.54 -8.62 3.04
CA ALA A 43 2.47 -9.36 2.39
C ALA A 43 2.94 -10.78 2.01
N GLU A 44 2.07 -11.77 2.18
CA GLU A 44 2.34 -13.16 1.82
C GLU A 44 2.77 -13.28 0.36
N GLY A 45 3.89 -13.97 0.10
CA GLY A 45 4.45 -14.14 -1.25
C GLY A 45 5.41 -13.01 -1.68
N PHE A 46 5.56 -11.95 -0.87
CA PHE A 46 6.44 -10.82 -1.15
C PHE A 46 7.64 -10.73 -0.20
N ASP A 47 7.98 -11.81 0.52
CA ASP A 47 9.10 -11.87 1.47
C ASP A 47 10.44 -11.45 0.84
N HIS A 48 10.64 -11.79 -0.43
CA HIS A 48 11.83 -11.43 -1.21
C HIS A 48 11.99 -9.92 -1.47
N LEU A 49 10.94 -9.14 -1.23
CA LEU A 49 10.93 -7.68 -1.31
C LEU A 49 10.90 -7.00 0.05
N ALA A 50 11.10 -7.73 1.15
CA ALA A 50 11.18 -7.15 2.49
C ALA A 50 12.19 -5.98 2.52
N GLY A 51 11.74 -4.82 3.00
CA GLY A 51 12.53 -3.59 3.04
C GLY A 51 12.63 -2.80 1.72
N SER A 52 11.98 -3.26 0.64
CA SER A 52 11.99 -2.55 -0.66
C SER A 52 10.98 -1.40 -0.70
N MET A 53 9.93 -1.46 0.11
CA MET A 53 8.98 -0.35 0.22
C MET A 53 9.67 0.83 0.93
N PRO A 54 9.71 2.04 0.33
CA PRO A 54 10.49 3.14 0.88
C PRO A 54 10.03 3.55 2.28
N LEU A 55 10.97 3.67 3.22
CA LEU A 55 10.64 4.13 4.59
C LEU A 55 10.27 5.62 4.66
N THR A 56 10.49 6.37 3.58
CA THR A 56 10.21 7.81 3.49
C THR A 56 8.80 8.13 3.02
N ILE A 57 7.96 7.14 2.67
CA ILE A 57 6.57 7.39 2.26
C ILE A 57 5.79 8.24 3.28
N PRO A 58 5.88 8.00 4.61
CA PRO A 58 5.17 8.82 5.59
C PRO A 58 5.57 10.30 5.55
N ASP A 59 6.85 10.58 5.29
CA ASP A 59 7.39 11.95 5.24
C ASP A 59 6.89 12.75 4.02
N LEU A 60 6.38 12.05 3.00
CA LEU A 60 5.84 12.64 1.78
C LEU A 60 4.35 12.99 1.90
N LEU A 61 3.70 12.60 2.99
CA LEU A 61 2.27 12.75 3.20
C LEU A 61 1.99 13.61 4.43
N THR A 62 1.08 14.57 4.28
CA THR A 62 0.40 15.14 5.45
C THR A 62 -0.53 14.09 6.08
N ALA A 63 -0.86 14.26 7.36
CA ALA A 63 -1.84 13.38 8.02
C ALA A 63 -3.15 13.25 7.23
N ARG A 64 -3.63 14.36 6.64
CA ARG A 64 -4.85 14.33 5.83
C ARG A 64 -4.67 13.58 4.50
N GLN A 65 -3.51 13.68 3.85
CA GLN A 65 -3.24 12.89 2.64
C GLN A 65 -3.12 11.40 2.95
N LEU A 66 -2.53 11.05 4.08
CA LEU A 66 -2.47 9.67 4.53
C LEU A 66 -3.88 9.09 4.72
N GLU A 67 -4.75 9.77 5.46
CA GLU A 67 -6.13 9.29 5.67
C GLU A 67 -6.91 9.15 4.35
N LEU A 68 -6.81 10.13 3.44
CA LEU A 68 -7.45 10.03 2.12
C LEU A 68 -6.91 8.87 1.28
N LEU A 69 -5.60 8.59 1.37
CA LEU A 69 -4.98 7.47 0.69
C LEU A 69 -5.43 6.13 1.29
N VAL A 70 -5.51 6.04 2.61
CA VAL A 70 -6.02 4.86 3.32
C VAL A 70 -7.47 4.59 2.93
N ASP A 71 -8.32 5.61 2.98
CA ASP A 71 -9.74 5.48 2.61
C ASP A 71 -9.91 5.05 1.16
N PHE A 72 -9.12 5.64 0.24
CA PHE A 72 -9.11 5.24 -1.16
C PHE A 72 -8.73 3.77 -1.33
N LEU A 73 -7.62 3.33 -0.73
CA LEU A 73 -7.13 1.95 -0.83
C LEU A 73 -8.08 0.94 -0.16
N ALA A 74 -8.68 1.30 0.98
CA ALA A 74 -9.69 0.50 1.64
C ALA A 74 -10.99 0.40 0.81
N GLY A 75 -11.25 1.38 -0.05
CA GLY A 75 -12.34 1.36 -1.01
C GLY A 75 -12.08 0.48 -2.25
N GLN A 76 -10.85 0.01 -2.47
CA GLN A 76 -10.55 -0.85 -3.62
C GLN A 76 -11.10 -2.26 -3.39
N GLY A 77 -12.28 -2.54 -3.95
CA GLY A 77 -13.05 -3.75 -3.62
C GLY A 77 -14.10 -4.19 -4.64
N GLY A 78 -14.04 -3.69 -5.87
CA GLY A 78 -15.04 -3.95 -6.94
C GLY A 78 -16.23 -3.01 -6.90
#